data_AF-A0A812MU58-F1
#
_entry.id   AF-A0A812MU58-F1
#
_cell.length_a   1.000
_cell.length_b   1.000
_cell.length_c   1.000
_cell.angle_alpha   90.00
_cell.angle_beta   90.00
_cell.angle_gamma   90.00
#
_symmetry.space_group_name_H-M   'P 1'
#
loop_
_entity.id
_entity.type
_entity.pdbx_description
1 polymer ?
#
loop_
_entity_poly.entity_id
_entity_poly.type
_entity_poly.pdbx_seq_one_letter_code
_entity_poly.pdbx_strand_id
1 'polypeptide(L)'
;MSLIEKRGEVTMVIDKVNDALERGEVLDEEGPEARSLADLVQRLRKESEKVWPKISSYERDIAQFSEKLSETQRQLLAIRDTPTRDSDDLRTHLKAQINQVKRMMAQLGRLRDIQRVNAQEIGMVERVRAKLFKQVRVRNLLAEGNPENMAMKIATLQEDTDRLRTTIKDLEAGLQPLTKEAADIIGKLREMPFEFTTETGKLREQLIANIHHESHWKERLAVLRGEKLQNIRFIALLKKALSQKSS
;
A
#
# COMPACT_ATOMS: atom_id res chain seq x y z
N MET A 1 -20.26 -3.73 0.13
CA MET A 1 -19.08 -4.39 0.70
C MET A 1 -18.32 -3.37 1.53
N SER A 2 -18.06 -3.67 2.79
CA SER A 2 -17.24 -2.83 3.66
C SER A 2 -15.75 -2.95 3.30
N LEU A 3 -14.93 -1.98 3.75
CA LEU A 3 -13.47 -2.05 3.54
C LEU A 3 -12.85 -3.29 4.19
N ILE A 4 -13.42 -3.76 5.30
CA ILE A 4 -12.96 -4.94 6.04
C ILE A 4 -13.27 -6.21 5.27
N GLU A 5 -14.51 -6.36 4.79
CA GLU A 5 -14.92 -7.50 3.95
C GLU A 5 -14.04 -7.63 2.72
N LYS A 6 -13.77 -6.49 2.07
CA LYS A 6 -12.90 -6.42 0.90
C LYS A 6 -11.48 -6.89 1.19
N ARG A 7 -10.87 -6.39 2.27
CA ARG A 7 -9.55 -6.82 2.71
C ARG A 7 -9.51 -8.31 3.03
N GLY A 8 -10.57 -8.83 3.67
CA GLY A 8 -10.74 -10.25 3.92
C GLY A 8 -10.75 -11.08 2.64
N GLU A 9 -11.53 -10.67 1.63
CA GLU A 9 -11.58 -11.37 0.33
C GLU A 9 -10.20 -11.38 -0.37
N VAL A 10 -9.53 -10.23 -0.42
CA VAL A 10 -8.21 -10.11 -1.06
C VAL A 10 -7.19 -10.98 -0.35
N THR A 11 -7.13 -10.88 0.98
CA THR A 11 -6.18 -11.65 1.81
C THR A 11 -6.42 -13.14 1.66
N MET A 12 -7.68 -13.59 1.68
CA MET A 12 -8.01 -15.01 1.51
C MET A 12 -7.55 -15.57 0.15
N VAL A 13 -7.74 -14.84 -0.95
CA VAL A 13 -7.26 -15.27 -2.27
C VAL A 13 -5.73 -15.30 -2.32
N ILE A 14 -5.09 -14.30 -1.72
CA ILE A 14 -3.63 -14.22 -1.61
C ILE A 14 -3.06 -15.40 -0.81
N ASP A 15 -3.63 -15.67 0.36
CA ASP A 15 -3.17 -16.73 1.27
C ASP A 15 -3.32 -18.10 0.61
N LYS A 16 -4.45 -18.35 -0.07
CA LYS A 16 -4.65 -19.60 -0.82
C LYS A 16 -3.50 -19.85 -1.82
N VAL A 17 -3.09 -18.82 -2.55
CA VAL A 17 -1.99 -18.96 -3.54
C VAL A 17 -0.64 -19.05 -2.86
N ASN A 18 -0.35 -18.20 -1.87
CA ASN A 18 0.92 -18.26 -1.15
C ASN A 18 1.12 -19.62 -0.47
N ASP A 19 0.09 -20.12 0.22
CA ASP A 19 0.13 -21.41 0.89
C ASP A 19 0.39 -22.57 -0.08
N ALA A 20 -0.27 -22.55 -1.24
CA ALA A 20 -0.05 -23.54 -2.30
C ALA A 20 1.39 -23.47 -2.83
N LEU A 21 1.90 -22.26 -3.11
CA LEU A 21 3.29 -22.04 -3.54
C LEU A 21 4.29 -22.49 -2.46
N GLU A 22 4.00 -22.25 -1.17
CA GLU A 22 4.86 -22.64 -0.04
C GLU A 22 4.88 -24.15 0.19
N ARG A 23 3.75 -24.84 0.00
CA ARG A 23 3.66 -26.30 0.01
C ARG A 23 4.32 -26.96 -1.22
N GLY A 24 4.75 -26.16 -2.19
CA GLY A 24 5.34 -26.66 -3.43
C GLY A 24 4.32 -27.26 -4.39
N GLU A 25 3.05 -26.88 -4.25
CA GLU A 25 2.00 -27.28 -5.19
C GLU A 25 2.29 -26.73 -6.59
N VAL A 26 1.81 -27.48 -7.57
CA VAL A 26 1.95 -27.14 -8.97
C VAL A 26 0.80 -26.22 -9.33
N LEU A 27 1.11 -24.95 -9.54
CA LEU A 27 0.17 -23.99 -10.09
C LEU A 27 0.52 -23.70 -11.54
N ASP A 28 -0.50 -23.55 -12.37
CA ASP A 28 -0.36 -23.23 -13.79
C ASP A 28 -0.61 -21.74 -14.04
N GLU A 29 0.01 -21.20 -15.09
CA GLU A 29 -0.11 -19.79 -15.49
C GLU A 29 -1.55 -19.42 -15.92
N GLU A 30 -2.31 -20.40 -16.38
CA GLU A 30 -3.74 -20.26 -16.71
C GLU A 30 -4.67 -20.98 -15.73
N GLY A 31 -4.14 -21.46 -14.60
CA GLY A 31 -4.88 -22.20 -13.59
C GLY A 31 -5.95 -21.36 -12.88
N PRO A 32 -6.86 -22.00 -12.12
CA PRO A 32 -7.94 -21.30 -11.43
C PRO A 32 -7.42 -20.24 -10.43
N GLU A 33 -6.26 -20.48 -9.80
CA GLU A 33 -5.57 -19.53 -8.94
C GLU A 33 -5.12 -18.27 -9.69
N ALA A 34 -4.48 -18.43 -10.84
CA ALA A 34 -4.00 -17.32 -11.66
C ALA A 34 -5.17 -16.48 -12.22
N ARG A 35 -6.25 -17.14 -12.64
CA ARG A 35 -7.49 -16.48 -13.08
C ARG A 35 -8.15 -15.72 -11.94
N SER A 36 -8.25 -16.32 -10.75
CA SER A 36 -8.81 -15.66 -9.56
C SER A 36 -8.05 -14.39 -9.19
N LEU A 37 -6.70 -14.41 -9.24
CA LEU A 37 -5.88 -13.22 -9.04
C LEU A 37 -6.13 -12.16 -10.12
N ALA A 38 -6.18 -12.56 -11.40
CA ALA A 38 -6.42 -11.64 -12.52
C ALA A 38 -7.81 -10.97 -12.44
N ASP A 39 -8.85 -11.74 -12.13
CA ASP A 39 -10.21 -11.26 -11.95
C ASP A 39 -10.29 -10.28 -10.78
N LEU A 40 -9.61 -10.56 -9.67
CA LEU A 40 -9.52 -9.67 -8.53
C LEU A 40 -8.85 -8.34 -8.91
N VAL A 41 -7.71 -8.38 -9.61
CA VAL A 41 -7.06 -7.15 -10.12
C VAL A 41 -8.01 -6.36 -11.02
N GLN A 42 -8.69 -7.03 -11.96
CA GLN A 42 -9.59 -6.35 -12.88
C GLN A 42 -10.77 -5.69 -12.15
N ARG A 43 -11.35 -6.38 -11.15
CA ARG A 43 -12.41 -5.84 -10.30
C ARG A 43 -11.93 -4.59 -9.54
N LEU A 44 -10.77 -4.66 -8.89
CA LEU A 44 -10.19 -3.54 -8.14
C LEU A 44 -9.88 -2.32 -9.04
N ARG A 45 -9.36 -2.56 -10.25
CA ARG A 45 -9.11 -1.50 -11.24
C ARG A 45 -10.40 -0.84 -11.70
N LYS A 46 -11.42 -1.62 -12.08
CA LYS A 46 -12.75 -1.10 -12.47
C LYS A 46 -13.37 -0.26 -11.36
N GLU A 47 -13.23 -0.66 -10.10
CA GLU A 47 -13.71 0.15 -8.97
C GLU A 47 -12.93 1.46 -8.84
N SER A 48 -11.61 1.45 -8.99
CA SER A 48 -10.78 2.65 -8.96
C SER A 48 -11.15 3.62 -10.09
N GLU A 49 -11.34 3.10 -11.30
CA GLU A 49 -11.76 3.88 -12.48
C GLU A 49 -13.12 4.53 -12.29
N LYS A 50 -14.08 3.83 -11.66
CA LYS A 50 -15.42 4.39 -11.36
C LYS A 50 -15.38 5.54 -10.35
N VAL A 51 -14.40 5.53 -9.44
CA VAL A 51 -14.27 6.53 -8.38
C VAL A 51 -13.57 7.79 -8.87
N TRP A 52 -12.63 7.66 -9.82
CA TRP A 52 -11.80 8.76 -10.29
C TRP A 52 -12.58 9.98 -10.81
N PRO A 53 -13.58 9.86 -11.70
CA PRO A 53 -14.36 11.02 -12.15
C PRO A 53 -15.09 11.75 -11.02
N LYS A 54 -15.54 11.01 -10.00
CA LYS A 54 -16.23 11.60 -8.83
C LYS A 54 -15.27 12.41 -7.97
N ILE A 55 -14.06 11.90 -7.75
CA ILE A 55 -13.00 12.63 -7.03
C ILE A 55 -12.72 13.95 -7.76
N SER A 56 -12.45 13.90 -9.07
CA SER A 56 -12.14 15.09 -9.86
C SER A 56 -13.32 16.07 -9.95
N SER A 57 -14.56 15.60 -9.89
CA SER A 57 -15.73 16.49 -9.77
C SER A 57 -15.73 17.20 -8.42
N TYR A 58 -15.65 16.45 -7.30
CA TYR A 58 -15.66 17.06 -5.97
C TYR A 58 -14.51 18.02 -5.75
N GLU A 59 -13.31 17.73 -6.27
CA GLU A 59 -12.16 18.65 -6.19
C GLU A 59 -12.42 19.96 -6.93
N ARG A 60 -12.98 19.89 -8.15
CA ARG A 60 -13.38 21.09 -8.90
C ARG A 60 -14.48 21.87 -8.19
N ASP A 61 -15.50 21.18 -7.71
CA ASP A 61 -16.65 21.81 -7.05
C ASP A 61 -16.22 22.49 -5.74
N ILE A 62 -15.38 21.83 -4.93
CA ILE A 62 -14.80 22.42 -3.70
C ILE A 62 -13.94 23.64 -4.01
N ALA A 63 -13.12 23.58 -5.07
CA ALA A 63 -12.30 24.73 -5.49
C ALA A 63 -13.19 25.93 -5.88
N GLN A 64 -14.25 25.71 -6.66
CA GLN A 64 -15.21 26.75 -7.03
C GLN A 64 -16.00 27.29 -5.83
N PHE A 65 -16.24 26.48 -4.79
CA PHE A 65 -16.91 26.92 -3.57
C PHE A 65 -16.08 27.92 -2.76
N SER A 66 -14.75 27.88 -2.84
CA SER A 66 -13.86 28.84 -2.17
C SER A 66 -14.13 30.29 -2.62
N GLU A 67 -14.38 30.49 -3.91
CA GLU A 67 -14.68 31.81 -4.48
C GLU A 67 -16.04 32.33 -4.00
N LYS A 68 -17.07 31.48 -4.04
CA LYS A 68 -18.43 31.81 -3.56
C LYS A 68 -18.48 32.11 -2.06
N LEU A 69 -17.71 31.37 -1.26
CA LEU A 69 -17.54 31.62 0.17
C LEU A 69 -16.90 32.98 0.43
N SER A 70 -15.84 33.30 -0.31
CA SER A 70 -15.12 34.58 -0.19
C SER A 70 -16.00 35.77 -0.57
N GLU A 71 -16.87 35.61 -1.57
CA GLU A 71 -17.83 36.64 -1.99
C GLU A 71 -18.92 36.86 -0.94
N THR A 72 -19.53 35.78 -0.43
CA THR A 72 -20.57 35.83 0.61
C THR A 72 -20.01 36.40 1.91
N GLN A 73 -18.76 36.08 2.26
CA GLN A 73 -18.05 36.66 3.40
C GLN A 73 -17.81 38.17 3.21
N ARG A 74 -17.42 38.62 2.00
CA ARG A 74 -17.27 40.05 1.70
C ARG A 74 -18.59 40.80 1.84
N GLN A 75 -19.69 40.25 1.35
CA GLN A 75 -21.03 40.83 1.50
C GLN A 75 -21.44 40.96 2.97
N LEU A 76 -21.19 39.93 3.78
CA LEU A 76 -21.43 39.98 5.23
C LEU A 76 -20.58 41.04 5.95
N LEU A 77 -19.30 41.15 5.61
CA LEU A 77 -18.41 42.18 6.17
C LEU A 77 -18.84 43.61 5.78
N ALA A 78 -19.41 43.79 4.58
CA ALA A 78 -19.91 45.08 4.10
C ALA A 78 -21.18 45.56 4.85
N ILE A 79 -22.00 44.64 5.37
CA ILE A 79 -23.25 44.94 6.09
C ILE A 79 -23.00 45.38 7.56
N ARG A 80 -21.75 45.28 8.04
CA ARG A 80 -21.20 45.91 9.25
C ARG A 80 -22.09 45.75 10.49
N ASP A 81 -22.05 44.59 11.17
CA ASP A 81 -22.69 44.25 12.46
C ASP A 81 -24.15 44.67 12.74
N THR A 82 -24.84 45.31 11.80
CA THR A 82 -26.23 45.74 11.95
C THR A 82 -27.13 44.52 11.75
N PRO A 83 -27.87 44.05 12.78
CA PRO A 83 -28.75 42.90 12.64
C PRO A 83 -29.97 43.28 11.79
N THR A 84 -29.86 43.06 10.49
CA THR A 84 -30.94 43.20 9.52
C THR A 84 -31.41 41.83 9.05
N ARG A 85 -32.65 41.73 8.54
CA ARG A 85 -33.17 40.50 7.92
C ARG A 85 -32.25 39.97 6.82
N ASP A 86 -31.71 40.87 6.01
CA ASP A 86 -30.75 40.52 4.94
C ASP A 86 -29.45 39.92 5.50
N SER A 87 -28.97 40.43 6.64
CA SER A 87 -27.78 39.88 7.32
C SER A 87 -28.03 38.45 7.84
N ASP A 88 -29.23 38.15 8.32
CA ASP A 88 -29.60 36.82 8.81
C ASP A 88 -29.84 35.82 7.67
N ASP A 89 -30.42 36.28 6.55
CA ASP A 89 -30.56 35.49 5.33
C ASP A 89 -29.18 35.12 4.75
N LEU A 90 -28.24 36.07 4.70
CA LEU A 90 -26.85 35.81 4.28
C LEU A 90 -26.11 34.87 5.24
N ARG A 91 -26.27 35.02 6.56
CA ARG A 91 -25.69 34.07 7.55
C ARG A 91 -26.24 32.66 7.35
N THR A 92 -27.53 32.53 7.09
CA THR A 92 -28.18 31.25 6.85
C THR A 92 -27.69 30.62 5.55
N HIS A 93 -27.55 31.42 4.50
CA HIS A 93 -26.98 30.99 3.22
C HIS A 93 -25.52 30.52 3.38
N LEU A 94 -24.70 31.29 4.09
CA LEU A 94 -23.31 30.93 4.38
C LEU A 94 -23.21 29.61 5.16
N LYS A 95 -24.04 29.43 6.20
CA LYS A 95 -24.11 28.18 6.97
C LYS A 95 -24.49 26.98 6.08
N ALA A 96 -25.46 27.16 5.18
CA ALA A 96 -25.87 26.12 4.23
C ALA A 96 -24.73 25.75 3.27
N GLN A 97 -24.04 26.73 2.71
CA GLN A 97 -22.86 26.53 1.85
C GLN A 97 -21.73 25.80 2.59
N ILE A 98 -21.40 26.22 3.82
CA ILE A 98 -20.38 25.55 4.64
C ILE A 98 -20.76 24.08 4.90
N ASN A 99 -22.02 23.82 5.25
CA ASN A 99 -22.50 22.46 5.49
C ASN A 99 -22.47 21.59 4.23
N GLN A 100 -22.77 22.17 3.06
CA GLN A 100 -22.64 21.48 1.77
C GLN A 100 -21.19 21.10 1.49
N VAL A 101 -20.24 22.05 1.65
CA VAL A 101 -18.81 21.79 1.45
C VAL A 101 -18.30 20.74 2.44
N LYS A 102 -18.68 20.80 3.71
CA LYS A 102 -18.34 19.77 4.71
C LYS A 102 -18.79 18.37 4.27
N ARG A 103 -20.02 18.25 3.75
CA ARG A 103 -20.54 16.97 3.23
C ARG A 103 -19.75 16.49 2.02
N MET A 104 -19.40 17.39 1.11
CA MET A 104 -18.58 17.08 -0.07
C MET A 104 -17.16 16.65 0.32
N MET A 105 -16.51 17.35 1.26
CA MET A 105 -15.19 16.96 1.79
C MET A 105 -15.23 15.58 2.44
N ALA A 106 -16.27 15.27 3.22
CA ALA A 106 -16.46 13.94 3.79
C ALA A 106 -16.67 12.86 2.72
N GLN A 107 -17.41 13.17 1.64
CA GLN A 107 -17.55 12.28 0.48
C GLN A 107 -16.23 12.08 -0.26
N LEU A 108 -15.47 13.15 -0.51
CA LEU A 108 -14.15 13.11 -1.10
C LEU A 108 -13.18 12.26 -0.28
N GLY A 109 -13.17 12.43 1.04
CA GLY A 109 -12.37 11.61 1.96
C GLY A 109 -12.65 10.12 1.80
N ARG A 110 -13.94 9.74 1.81
CA ARG A 110 -14.36 8.34 1.59
C ARG A 110 -13.93 7.79 0.23
N LEU A 111 -14.04 8.59 -0.83
CA LEU A 111 -13.63 8.17 -2.18
C LEU A 111 -12.11 7.98 -2.28
N ARG A 112 -11.33 8.88 -1.66
CA ARG A 112 -9.87 8.76 -1.57
C ARG A 112 -9.45 7.54 -0.76
N ASP A 113 -10.17 7.21 0.32
CA ASP A 113 -9.93 5.98 1.08
C ASP A 113 -10.16 4.73 0.23
N ILE A 114 -11.25 4.70 -0.55
CA ILE A 114 -11.50 3.60 -1.50
C ILE A 114 -10.35 3.50 -2.51
N GLN A 115 -9.91 4.61 -3.11
CA GLN A 115 -8.82 4.60 -4.08
C GLN A 115 -7.50 4.11 -3.44
N ARG A 116 -7.19 4.58 -2.23
CA ARG A 116 -6.00 4.16 -1.48
C ARG A 116 -6.02 2.66 -1.20
N VAL A 117 -7.15 2.14 -0.70
CA VAL A 117 -7.29 0.71 -0.42
C VAL A 117 -7.17 -0.09 -1.72
N ASN A 118 -7.86 0.31 -2.79
CA ASN A 118 -7.77 -0.38 -4.08
C ASN A 118 -6.32 -0.44 -4.60
N ALA A 119 -5.58 0.66 -4.51
CA ALA A 119 -4.18 0.70 -4.92
C ALA A 119 -3.31 -0.26 -4.08
N GLN A 120 -3.52 -0.29 -2.77
CA GLN A 120 -2.83 -1.22 -1.86
C GLN A 120 -3.14 -2.68 -2.21
N GLU A 121 -4.42 -3.03 -2.34
CA GLU A 121 -4.87 -4.39 -2.64
C GLU A 121 -4.37 -4.85 -4.02
N ILE A 122 -4.45 -4.00 -5.06
CA ILE A 122 -3.89 -4.30 -6.39
C ILE A 122 -2.40 -4.61 -6.27
N GLY A 123 -1.65 -3.79 -5.52
CA GLY A 123 -0.23 -4.01 -5.29
C GLY A 123 0.07 -5.34 -4.59
N MET A 124 -0.77 -5.76 -3.65
CA MET A 124 -0.61 -7.07 -2.99
C MET A 124 -0.88 -8.23 -3.95
N VAL A 125 -1.98 -8.16 -4.71
CA VAL A 125 -2.38 -9.21 -5.66
C VAL A 125 -1.36 -9.37 -6.80
N GLU A 126 -0.89 -8.27 -7.38
CA GLU A 126 0.11 -8.31 -8.45
C GLU A 126 1.45 -8.88 -7.98
N ARG A 127 1.85 -8.66 -6.71
CA ARG A 127 3.04 -9.30 -6.14
C ARG A 127 2.90 -10.82 -6.08
N VAL A 128 1.75 -11.31 -5.63
CA VAL A 128 1.48 -12.76 -5.55
C VAL A 128 1.42 -13.38 -6.94
N ARG A 129 0.78 -12.68 -7.88
CA ARG A 129 0.73 -13.08 -9.29
C ARG A 129 2.12 -13.16 -9.92
N ALA A 130 3.01 -12.20 -9.63
CA ALA A 130 4.40 -12.24 -10.08
C ALA A 130 5.18 -13.43 -9.49
N LYS A 131 4.96 -13.76 -8.21
CA LYS A 131 5.54 -14.96 -7.58
C LYS A 131 5.08 -16.25 -8.27
N LEU A 132 3.78 -16.36 -8.56
CA LEU A 132 3.19 -17.49 -9.27
C LEU A 132 3.85 -17.65 -10.65
N PHE A 133 3.87 -16.60 -11.47
CA PHE A 133 4.49 -16.69 -12.80
C PHE A 133 5.98 -17.04 -12.75
N LYS A 134 6.72 -16.54 -11.77
CA LYS A 134 8.13 -16.90 -11.57
C LYS A 134 8.30 -18.40 -11.32
N GLN A 135 7.43 -19.00 -10.51
CA GLN A 135 7.42 -20.44 -10.24
C GLN A 135 7.06 -21.25 -11.49
N VAL A 136 6.01 -20.85 -12.23
CA VAL A 136 5.62 -21.51 -13.48
C VAL A 136 6.76 -21.48 -14.50
N ARG A 137 7.43 -20.34 -14.68
CA ARG A 137 8.57 -20.22 -15.59
C ARG A 137 9.72 -21.17 -15.24
N VAL A 138 10.10 -21.26 -13.96
CA VAL A 138 11.16 -22.19 -13.53
C VAL A 138 10.75 -23.64 -13.77
N ARG A 139 9.47 -23.98 -13.56
CA ARG A 139 8.93 -25.30 -13.87
C ARG A 139 8.95 -25.59 -15.38
N ASN A 140 8.54 -24.64 -16.22
CA ASN A 140 8.58 -24.81 -17.67
C ASN A 140 10.01 -25.05 -18.16
N LEU A 141 10.99 -24.31 -17.61
CA LEU A 141 12.40 -24.57 -17.89
C LEU A 141 12.83 -25.99 -17.50
N LEU A 142 12.38 -26.48 -16.34
CA LEU A 142 12.63 -27.87 -15.89
C LEU A 142 12.02 -28.90 -16.85
N ALA A 143 10.80 -28.64 -17.37
CA ALA A 143 10.11 -29.51 -18.32
C ALA A 143 10.74 -29.49 -19.71
N GLU A 144 11.09 -28.31 -20.24
CA GLU A 144 11.82 -28.13 -21.50
C GLU A 144 13.16 -28.86 -21.48
N GLY A 145 13.82 -28.86 -20.31
CA GLY A 145 15.01 -29.66 -20.13
C GLY A 145 16.26 -29.12 -20.82
N ASN A 146 16.24 -27.89 -21.36
CA ASN A 146 17.39 -27.28 -22.03
C ASN A 146 18.46 -26.85 -21.00
N PRO A 147 19.65 -27.46 -21.00
CA PRO A 147 20.69 -27.18 -19.99
C PRO A 147 21.26 -25.76 -20.09
N GLU A 148 21.35 -25.17 -21.29
CA GLU A 148 21.85 -23.81 -21.47
C GLU A 148 20.88 -22.79 -20.86
N ASN A 149 19.58 -22.96 -21.11
CA ASN A 149 18.54 -22.09 -20.53
C ASN A 149 18.51 -22.20 -19.00
N MET A 150 18.68 -23.41 -18.44
CA MET A 150 18.76 -23.60 -16.99
C MET A 150 20.01 -22.93 -16.40
N ALA A 151 21.17 -23.08 -17.03
CA ALA A 151 22.42 -22.46 -16.58
C ALA A 151 22.34 -20.93 -16.62
N MET A 152 21.79 -20.37 -17.70
CA MET A 152 21.54 -18.94 -17.83
C MET A 152 20.60 -18.44 -16.72
N LYS A 153 19.51 -19.17 -16.45
CA LYS A 153 18.57 -18.79 -15.40
C LYS A 153 19.20 -18.86 -14.01
N ILE A 154 20.07 -19.84 -13.75
CA ILE A 154 20.84 -19.93 -12.50
C ILE A 154 21.71 -18.67 -12.33
N ALA A 155 22.44 -18.25 -13.37
CA ALA A 155 23.30 -17.07 -13.31
C ALA A 155 22.49 -15.81 -12.98
N THR A 156 21.34 -15.60 -13.65
CA THR A 156 20.44 -14.48 -13.34
C THR A 156 19.93 -14.53 -11.90
N LEU A 157 19.48 -15.70 -11.43
CA LEU A 157 18.98 -15.84 -10.06
C LEU A 157 20.08 -15.63 -9.01
N GLN A 158 21.33 -15.98 -9.31
CA GLN A 158 22.47 -15.72 -8.44
C GLN A 158 22.74 -14.22 -8.33
N GLU A 159 22.80 -13.50 -9.45
CA GLU A 159 22.96 -12.05 -9.47
C GLU A 159 21.83 -11.35 -8.69
N ASP A 160 20.58 -11.75 -8.92
CA ASP A 160 19.43 -11.23 -8.18
C ASP A 160 19.55 -11.51 -6.68
N THR A 161 20.01 -12.70 -6.30
CA THR A 161 20.20 -13.09 -4.88
C THR A 161 21.27 -12.22 -4.20
N ASP A 162 22.35 -11.89 -4.89
CA ASP A 162 23.40 -11.04 -4.36
C ASP A 162 22.96 -9.58 -4.24
N ARG A 163 22.22 -9.05 -5.23
CA ARG A 163 21.57 -7.74 -5.15
C ARG A 163 20.57 -7.65 -4.00
N LEU A 164 19.78 -8.71 -3.77
CA LEU A 164 18.87 -8.77 -2.63
C LEU A 164 19.65 -8.81 -1.31
N ARG A 165 20.76 -9.54 -1.24
CA ARG A 165 21.61 -9.59 -0.04
C ARG A 165 22.16 -8.20 0.31
N THR A 166 22.66 -7.43 -0.65
CA THR A 166 23.16 -6.07 -0.39
C THR A 166 22.02 -5.15 0.05
N THR A 167 20.90 -5.16 -0.67
CA THR A 167 19.73 -4.33 -0.34
C THR A 167 19.18 -4.62 1.06
N ILE A 168 19.09 -5.90 1.43
CA ILE A 168 18.65 -6.30 2.78
C ILE A 168 19.61 -5.76 3.83
N LYS A 169 20.93 -5.88 3.61
CA LYS A 169 21.94 -5.38 4.55
C LYS A 169 21.84 -3.86 4.73
N ASP A 170 21.64 -3.12 3.63
CA ASP A 170 21.51 -1.66 3.67
C ASP A 170 20.24 -1.22 4.43
N LEU A 171 19.12 -1.92 4.19
CA LEU A 171 17.88 -1.70 4.94
C LEU A 171 17.98 -2.11 6.41
N GLU A 172 18.73 -3.16 6.75
CA GLU A 172 18.98 -3.50 8.16
C GLU A 172 19.85 -2.45 8.85
N ALA A 173 20.87 -1.93 8.15
CA ALA A 173 21.75 -0.89 8.67
C ALA A 173 21.00 0.42 8.93
N GLY A 174 20.09 0.82 8.05
CA GLY A 174 19.28 2.03 8.26
C GLY A 174 18.20 1.89 9.34
N LEU A 175 17.84 0.65 9.74
CA LEU A 175 16.81 0.40 10.76
C LEU A 175 17.38 0.67 12.16
N GLN A 176 18.66 0.38 12.36
CA GLN A 176 19.32 0.52 13.66
C GLN A 176 19.24 1.96 14.23
N PRO A 177 19.53 3.03 13.46
CA PRO A 177 19.32 4.40 13.93
C PRO A 177 17.88 4.70 14.35
N LEU A 178 16.89 4.25 13.57
CA LEU A 178 15.47 4.48 13.86
C LEU A 178 15.03 3.79 15.16
N THR A 179 15.49 2.56 15.38
CA THR A 179 15.20 1.83 16.62
C THR A 179 15.84 2.52 17.83
N LYS A 180 17.06 3.04 17.68
CA LYS A 180 17.75 3.78 18.74
C LYS A 180 17.03 5.09 19.05
N GLU A 181 16.65 5.85 18.02
CA GLU A 181 15.91 7.10 18.17
C GLU A 181 14.54 6.88 18.84
N ALA A 182 13.81 5.83 18.47
CA ALA A 182 12.56 5.46 19.12
C ALA A 182 12.76 5.13 20.62
N ALA A 183 13.83 4.39 20.96
CA ALA A 183 14.17 4.08 22.35
C ALA A 183 14.51 5.33 23.16
N ASP A 184 15.26 6.27 22.57
CA ASP A 184 15.62 7.55 23.21
C ASP A 184 14.37 8.41 23.46
N ILE A 185 13.44 8.49 22.49
CA ILE A 185 12.17 9.20 22.65
C ILE A 185 11.31 8.56 23.74
N ILE A 186 11.21 7.24 23.78
CA ILE A 186 10.50 6.51 24.85
C ILE A 186 11.10 6.83 26.21
N GLY A 187 12.43 6.88 26.33
CA GLY A 187 13.13 7.29 27.55
C GLY A 187 12.67 8.67 28.04
N LYS A 188 12.72 9.68 27.17
CA LYS A 188 12.26 11.05 27.48
C LYS A 188 10.78 11.10 27.88
N LEU A 189 9.92 10.36 27.18
CA LEU A 189 8.48 10.33 27.49
C LEU A 189 8.17 9.65 28.83
N ARG A 190 9.00 8.69 29.27
CA ARG A 190 8.86 8.03 30.58
C ARG A 190 9.26 8.94 31.74
N GLU A 191 10.16 9.88 31.53
CA GLU A 191 10.53 10.90 32.52
C GLU A 191 9.42 11.95 32.71
N MET A 192 8.53 12.11 31.73
CA MET A 192 7.41 13.07 31.72
C MET A 192 6.02 12.39 31.56
N PRO A 193 5.63 11.45 32.44
CA PRO A 193 4.46 10.59 32.22
C PRO A 193 3.11 11.32 32.26
N PHE A 194 3.03 12.46 32.96
CA PHE A 194 1.79 13.21 33.16
C PHE A 194 1.84 14.65 32.61
N GLU A 195 2.88 14.97 31.84
CA GLU A 195 2.99 16.29 31.21
C GLU A 195 2.34 16.27 29.83
N PHE A 196 1.49 17.26 29.58
CA PHE A 196 0.81 17.48 28.30
C PHE A 196 1.21 18.85 27.75
N THR A 197 2.51 18.98 27.50
CA THR A 197 3.12 20.16 26.90
C THR A 197 3.26 19.98 25.38
N THR A 198 3.48 21.06 24.66
CA THR A 198 3.79 21.02 23.21
C THR A 198 5.01 20.13 22.90
N GLU A 199 5.99 20.07 23.81
CA GLU A 199 7.18 19.22 23.66
C GLU A 199 6.85 17.73 23.77
N THR A 200 6.10 17.32 24.79
CA THR A 200 5.62 15.93 24.92
C THR A 200 4.71 15.53 23.76
N GLY A 201 3.92 16.48 23.22
CA GLY A 201 3.13 16.29 22.00
C GLY A 201 4.00 15.95 20.79
N LYS A 202 5.04 16.76 20.53
CA LYS A 202 6.00 16.51 19.43
C LYS A 202 6.71 15.18 19.57
N LEU A 203 7.17 14.84 20.78
CA LEU A 203 7.83 13.56 21.03
C LEU A 203 6.91 12.37 20.77
N ARG A 204 5.62 12.46 21.15
CA ARG A 204 4.63 11.41 20.85
C ARG A 204 4.37 11.27 19.35
N GLU A 205 4.25 12.38 18.62
CA GLU A 205 4.10 12.36 17.16
C GLU A 205 5.34 11.74 16.47
N GLN A 206 6.55 12.11 16.90
CA GLN A 206 7.80 11.52 16.40
C GLN A 206 7.88 10.03 16.71
N LEU A 207 7.47 9.59 17.91
CA LEU A 207 7.42 8.17 18.25
C LEU A 207 6.45 7.41 17.35
N ILE A 208 5.25 7.96 17.11
CA ILE A 208 4.26 7.35 16.21
C ILE A 208 4.82 7.23 14.79
N ALA A 209 5.47 8.28 14.29
CA ALA A 209 6.12 8.25 12.99
C ALA A 209 7.21 7.17 12.94
N ASN A 210 8.09 7.09 13.95
CA ASN A 210 9.16 6.10 14.01
C ASN A 210 8.62 4.66 14.05
N ILE A 211 7.58 4.39 14.84
CA ILE A 211 6.91 3.08 14.89
C ILE A 211 6.34 2.72 13.51
N HIS A 212 5.69 3.67 12.82
CA HIS A 212 5.17 3.44 11.48
C HIS A 212 6.27 3.17 10.46
N HIS A 213 7.37 3.93 10.50
CA HIS A 213 8.54 3.71 9.66
C HIS A 213 9.17 2.34 9.90
N GLU A 214 9.35 1.95 11.17
CA GLU A 214 9.91 0.66 11.57
C GLU A 214 9.03 -0.50 11.07
N SER A 215 7.70 -0.40 11.25
CA SER A 215 6.75 -1.40 10.76
C SER A 215 6.87 -1.57 9.24
N HIS A 216 6.89 -0.47 8.49
CA HIS A 216 7.00 -0.50 7.04
C HIS A 216 8.32 -1.11 6.57
N TRP A 217 9.43 -0.81 7.25
CA TRP A 217 10.74 -1.39 6.95
C TRP A 217 10.79 -2.88 7.24
N LYS A 218 10.22 -3.32 8.37
CA LYS A 218 10.12 -4.74 8.72
C LYS A 218 9.31 -5.52 7.69
N GLU A 219 8.17 -5.00 7.26
CA GLU A 219 7.37 -5.59 6.17
C GLU A 219 8.19 -5.71 4.87
N ARG A 220 8.89 -4.64 4.49
CA ARG A 220 9.76 -4.64 3.31
C ARG A 220 10.88 -5.68 3.42
N LEU A 221 11.54 -5.77 4.57
CA LEU A 221 12.58 -6.76 4.84
C LEU A 221 12.04 -8.19 4.74
N ALA A 222 10.84 -8.46 5.27
CA ALA A 222 10.20 -9.76 5.17
C ALA A 222 9.97 -10.18 3.70
N VAL A 223 9.50 -9.25 2.86
CA VAL A 223 9.30 -9.48 1.42
C VAL A 223 10.63 -9.81 0.73
N LEU A 224 11.67 -9.00 0.94
CA LEU A 224 12.98 -9.19 0.30
C LEU A 224 13.65 -10.51 0.74
N ARG A 225 13.55 -10.86 2.03
CA ARG A 225 14.06 -12.13 2.56
C ARG A 225 13.30 -13.32 1.97
N GLY A 226 11.98 -13.21 1.83
CA GLY A 226 11.15 -14.21 1.16
C GLY A 226 11.56 -14.42 -0.30
N GLU A 227 11.79 -13.34 -1.06
CA GLU A 227 12.25 -13.43 -2.44
C GLU A 227 13.64 -14.06 -2.56
N LYS A 228 14.57 -13.67 -1.67
CA LYS A 228 15.91 -14.26 -1.60
C LYS A 228 15.85 -15.77 -1.35
N LEU A 229 15.02 -16.21 -0.40
CA LEU A 229 14.83 -17.63 -0.10
C LEU A 229 14.26 -18.37 -1.31
N GLN A 230 13.29 -17.78 -2.01
CA GLN A 230 12.69 -18.35 -3.22
C GLN A 230 13.73 -18.51 -4.33
N ASN A 231 14.57 -17.50 -4.57
CA ASN A 231 15.67 -17.59 -5.55
C ASN A 231 16.63 -18.74 -5.23
N ILE A 232 17.02 -18.89 -3.96
CA ILE A 232 17.89 -19.98 -3.51
C ILE A 232 17.24 -21.35 -3.78
N ARG A 233 15.94 -21.51 -3.49
CA ARG A 233 15.18 -22.74 -3.79
C ARG A 233 15.18 -23.05 -5.29
N PHE A 234 14.93 -22.04 -6.15
CA PHE A 234 14.95 -22.23 -7.60
C PHE A 234 16.33 -22.58 -8.14
N ILE A 235 17.40 -21.95 -7.63
CA ILE A 235 18.78 -22.31 -7.99
C ILE A 235 19.05 -23.77 -7.63
N ALA A 236 18.65 -24.21 -6.44
CA ALA A 236 18.84 -25.60 -6.00
C ALA A 236 18.10 -26.60 -6.91
N LEU A 237 16.86 -26.30 -7.28
CA LEU A 237 16.06 -27.14 -8.20
C LEU A 237 16.71 -27.25 -9.58
N LEU A 238 17.11 -26.13 -10.18
CA LEU A 238 17.74 -26.10 -11.50
C LEU A 238 19.10 -26.82 -11.49
N LYS A 239 19.93 -26.63 -10.45
CA LYS A 239 21.19 -27.36 -10.30
C LYS A 239 20.99 -28.87 -10.17
N LYS A 240 19.98 -29.30 -9.41
CA LYS A 240 19.63 -30.72 -9.29
C LYS A 240 19.25 -31.31 -10.65
N ALA A 241 18.40 -30.62 -11.41
CA ALA A 241 18.01 -31.07 -12.75
C ALA A 241 19.18 -31.15 -13.72
N LEU A 242 20.11 -30.18 -13.69
CA LEU A 242 21.34 -30.23 -14.48
C LEU A 242 22.21 -31.44 -14.13
N SER A 243 22.41 -31.71 -12.83
CA SER A 243 23.24 -32.84 -12.37
C SER A 243 22.67 -34.21 -12.79
N GLN A 244 21.35 -34.35 -12.82
CA GLN A 244 20.65 -35.56 -13.26
C GLN A 244 20.72 -35.80 -14.76
N LYS A 245 21.01 -34.77 -15.57
CA LYS A 245 21.17 -34.90 -17.02
C LYS A 245 22.61 -35.11 -17.46
N SER A 246 23.58 -34.76 -16.61
CA SER A 246 25.00 -35.00 -16.84
C SER A 246 25.50 -36.36 -16.33
N SER A 247 24.64 -37.14 -15.66
CA SER A 247 24.87 -38.54 -15.26
C SER A 247 24.17 -39.48 -16.22
#